data_AF-A0ABD0Q4G5-F1
#
_entry.id   AF-A0ABD0Q4G5-F1
#
_cell.length_a   1.000
_cell.length_b   1.000
_cell.length_c   1.000
_cell.angle_alpha   90.00
_cell.angle_beta   90.00
_cell.angle_gamma   90.00
#
_symmetry.space_group_name_H-M   'P 1'
#
loop_
_entity.id
_entity.type
_entity.pdbx_description
1 polymer ?
#
loop_
_entity_poly.entity_id
_entity_poly.type
_entity_poly.pdbx_seq_one_letter_code
_entity_poly.pdbx_strand_id
1 'polypeptide(L)'
;TYDRMFKWLVGRINRTLYTVLPRQFFIGVLDIAGFEIFEVSDSRNSTPHLSRFPSAFTLVHLSCGFSQQLNSFEQLCINFTNEKLQQFFNHHMFILEQEEYKREGIEWTFIDFGLDLQACIDLIEKPLGIMSILEEECMFPKATDNSFKAKLFDNHLGKSANFQKPRPDKKR
;
A
#
# COMPACT_ATOMS: atom_id res chain seq x y z
N THR A 1 20.96 13.53 -11.17
CA THR A 1 21.02 14.97 -11.50
C THR A 1 19.65 15.63 -11.43
N TYR A 2 18.62 15.04 -12.05
CA TYR A 2 17.24 15.54 -11.97
C TYR A 2 16.65 15.56 -10.54
N ASP A 3 16.81 14.48 -9.77
CA ASP A 3 16.31 14.41 -8.36
C ASP A 3 16.80 15.59 -7.50
N ARG A 4 18.09 15.92 -7.56
CA ARG A 4 18.66 17.05 -6.81
C ARG A 4 18.10 18.39 -7.29
N MET A 5 17.89 18.55 -8.59
CA MET A 5 17.31 19.76 -9.18
C MET A 5 15.84 19.92 -8.75
N PHE A 6 15.06 18.83 -8.79
CA PHE A 6 13.66 18.84 -8.34
C PHE A 6 13.56 19.16 -6.85
N LYS A 7 14.36 18.50 -5.99
CA LYS A 7 14.44 18.81 -4.56
C LYS A 7 14.85 20.27 -4.31
N TRP A 8 15.77 20.80 -5.10
CA TRP A 8 16.17 22.21 -5.03
C TRP A 8 15.01 23.15 -5.39
N LEU A 9 14.26 22.84 -6.46
CA LEU A 9 13.09 23.63 -6.88
C LEU A 9 12.01 23.66 -5.79
N VAL A 10 11.66 22.50 -5.24
CA VAL A 10 10.72 22.39 -4.10
C VAL A 10 11.23 23.23 -2.92
N GLY A 11 12.53 23.14 -2.60
CA GLY A 11 13.14 23.96 -1.56
C GLY A 11 13.04 25.47 -1.81
N ARG A 12 13.11 25.91 -3.07
CA ARG A 12 12.92 27.33 -3.44
C ARG A 12 11.48 27.78 -3.27
N ILE A 13 10.51 26.98 -3.74
CA ILE A 13 9.08 27.27 -3.60
C ILE A 13 8.70 27.37 -2.11
N ASN A 14 9.14 26.43 -1.27
CA ASN A 14 8.86 26.42 0.15
C ASN A 14 9.43 27.64 0.89
N ARG A 15 10.59 28.16 0.48
CA ARG A 15 11.16 29.40 1.04
C ARG A 15 10.29 30.61 0.70
N THR A 16 9.71 30.65 -0.49
CA THR A 16 8.81 31.75 -0.90
C THR A 16 7.47 31.69 -0.19
N LEU A 17 6.95 30.49 0.10
CA LEU A 17 5.70 30.27 0.84
C LEU A 17 5.86 30.38 2.37
N TYR A 18 7.09 30.58 2.85
CA TYR A 18 7.36 30.75 4.28
C TYR A 18 6.94 32.14 4.75
N THR A 19 6.22 32.18 5.87
CA THR A 19 5.76 33.41 6.52
C THR A 19 6.13 33.34 8.00
N VAL A 20 6.51 34.48 8.61
CA VAL A 20 6.96 34.56 10.02
C VAL A 20 5.80 34.43 11.03
N LEU A 21 4.57 34.30 10.54
CA LEU A 21 3.38 34.17 11.38
C LEU A 21 3.34 32.81 12.09
N PRO A 22 2.91 32.76 13.37
CA PRO A 22 2.74 31.50 14.08
C PRO A 22 1.65 30.66 13.42
N ARG A 23 1.99 29.43 13.03
CA ARG A 23 1.05 28.45 12.46
C ARG A 23 0.61 27.48 13.55
N GLN A 24 -0.68 27.44 13.87
CA GLN A 24 -1.25 26.49 14.85
C GLN A 24 -1.67 25.18 14.21
N PHE A 25 -2.27 25.24 13.02
CA PHE A 25 -2.75 24.10 12.26
C PHE A 25 -2.42 24.27 10.77
N PHE A 26 -2.41 23.16 10.03
CA PHE A 26 -2.28 23.17 8.57
C PHE A 26 -3.24 22.15 7.96
N ILE A 27 -3.66 22.41 6.72
CA ILE A 27 -4.42 21.48 5.90
C ILE A 27 -3.47 20.98 4.82
N GLY A 28 -3.21 19.68 4.80
CA GLY A 28 -2.44 19.02 3.75
C GLY A 28 -3.37 18.53 2.65
N VAL A 29 -3.04 18.83 1.40
CA VAL A 29 -3.68 18.22 0.22
C VAL A 29 -2.68 17.22 -0.34
N LEU A 30 -3.09 15.96 -0.45
CA LEU A 30 -2.27 14.87 -0.97
C LEU A 30 -2.73 14.50 -2.38
N ASP A 31 -1.84 14.58 -3.36
CA ASP A 31 -2.05 14.14 -4.74
C ASP A 31 -0.96 13.13 -5.10
N ILE A 32 -1.37 11.87 -5.24
CA ILE A 32 -0.50 10.73 -5.55
C ILE A 32 -1.24 9.73 -6.44
N ALA A 33 -0.49 8.89 -7.15
CA ALA A 33 -1.08 7.82 -7.97
C ALA A 33 -1.85 6.81 -7.09
N GLY A 34 -3.15 6.67 -7.35
CA GLY A 34 -3.99 5.66 -6.69
C GLY A 34 -3.84 4.26 -7.30
N PHE A 35 -4.66 3.32 -6.84
CA PHE A 35 -4.78 2.02 -7.52
C PHE A 35 -5.37 2.20 -8.91
N GLU A 36 -4.72 1.64 -9.91
CA GLU A 36 -5.26 1.60 -11.27
C GLU A 36 -6.11 0.34 -11.41
N ILE A 37 -7.43 0.52 -11.29
CA ILE A 37 -8.42 -0.55 -11.46
C ILE A 37 -8.80 -0.58 -12.94
N PHE A 38 -8.35 -1.59 -13.69
CA PHE A 38 -9.05 -1.95 -14.93
C PHE A 38 -10.22 -2.84 -14.56
N GLU A 39 -11.42 -2.40 -14.90
CA GLU A 39 -12.62 -3.23 -14.79
C GLU A 39 -12.42 -4.50 -15.63
N VAL A 40 -12.16 -5.62 -14.97
CA VAL A 40 -12.54 -6.92 -15.50
C VAL A 40 -14.02 -7.06 -15.20
N SER A 41 -14.84 -6.82 -16.21
CA SER A 41 -16.28 -7.12 -16.17
C SER A 41 -16.48 -8.62 -15.96
N ASP A 42 -16.55 -9.06 -14.70
CA ASP A 42 -17.06 -10.39 -14.34
C ASP A 42 -18.55 -10.25 -14.03
N SER A 43 -19.35 -10.40 -15.08
CA SER A 43 -20.78 -10.60 -14.98
C SER A 43 -21.05 -11.97 -14.37
N ARG A 44 -21.16 -12.08 -13.04
CA ARG A 44 -21.80 -13.23 -12.36
C ARG A 44 -22.35 -12.90 -10.97
N ASN A 45 -23.69 -12.80 -10.93
CA ASN A 45 -24.64 -13.13 -9.86
C ASN A 45 -24.52 -12.50 -8.45
N SER A 46 -25.44 -11.54 -8.23
CA SER A 46 -26.56 -11.64 -7.27
C SER A 46 -26.26 -11.87 -5.78
N THR A 47 -26.24 -10.77 -5.00
CA THR A 47 -27.10 -10.57 -3.80
C THR A 47 -26.92 -9.13 -3.29
N PRO A 48 -28.00 -8.36 -3.00
CA PRO A 48 -27.90 -7.07 -2.35
C PRO A 48 -28.10 -7.25 -0.85
N HIS A 49 -27.04 -7.15 -0.05
CA HIS A 49 -27.19 -6.82 1.37
C HIS A 49 -26.26 -5.68 1.73
N LEU A 50 -26.87 -4.67 2.33
CA LEU A 50 -26.35 -3.37 2.67
C LEU A 50 -25.29 -3.48 3.79
N SER A 51 -24.02 -3.53 3.43
CA SER A 51 -22.89 -3.10 4.27
C SER A 51 -21.96 -2.25 3.40
N ARG A 52 -22.28 -0.96 3.38
CA ARG A 52 -21.69 0.04 2.47
C ARG A 52 -20.38 0.57 3.02
N PHE A 53 -19.36 -0.25 2.94
CA PHE A 53 -18.00 0.15 2.56
C PHE A 53 -17.47 -1.01 1.72
N PRO A 54 -16.96 -0.78 0.49
CA PRO A 54 -16.30 -1.85 -0.26
C PRO A 54 -15.10 -2.27 0.59
N SER A 55 -15.30 -3.32 1.37
CA SER A 55 -14.31 -3.89 2.27
C SER A 55 -13.14 -4.39 1.42
N ALA A 56 -11.96 -4.34 2.02
CA ALA A 56 -10.63 -4.54 1.45
C ALA A 56 -10.39 -5.85 0.64
N PHE A 57 -11.42 -6.68 0.44
CA PHE A 57 -11.33 -7.99 -0.17
C PHE A 57 -11.14 -7.98 -1.70
N THR A 58 -11.44 -6.87 -2.37
CA THR A 58 -11.24 -6.75 -3.82
C THR A 58 -9.81 -6.31 -4.17
N LEU A 59 -9.06 -5.72 -3.24
CA LEU A 59 -7.79 -5.04 -3.55
C LEU A 59 -6.59 -5.98 -3.71
N VAL A 60 -6.50 -7.06 -2.90
CA VAL A 60 -5.37 -8.00 -2.97
C VAL A 60 -5.44 -8.89 -4.22
N HIS A 61 -6.64 -9.07 -4.80
CA HIS A 61 -6.81 -9.84 -6.04
C HIS A 61 -6.58 -9.01 -7.32
N LEU A 62 -6.36 -7.70 -7.20
CA LEU A 62 -6.36 -6.73 -8.29
C LEU A 62 -5.03 -6.01 -8.53
N SER A 63 -3.92 -6.51 -8.01
CA SER A 63 -2.57 -6.03 -8.35
C SER A 63 -2.08 -6.45 -9.75
N CYS A 64 -2.93 -7.08 -10.57
CA CYS A 64 -2.65 -7.40 -11.98
C CYS A 64 -3.50 -6.51 -12.90
N GLY A 65 -3.23 -5.21 -12.86
CA GLY A 65 -4.06 -4.23 -13.54
C GLY A 65 -3.33 -2.93 -13.83
N PHE A 66 -2.05 -2.96 -14.24
CA PHE A 66 -1.53 -1.88 -15.08
C PHE A 66 -0.91 -2.44 -16.35
N SER A 67 -1.64 -2.23 -17.47
CA SER A 67 -1.18 -2.28 -18.85
C SER A 67 -0.14 -3.36 -19.21
N GLN A 68 -0.49 -4.65 -19.31
CA GLN A 68 0.30 -5.65 -20.07
C GLN A 68 1.84 -5.65 -19.88
N GLN A 69 2.37 -5.10 -18.78
CA GLN A 69 3.79 -4.79 -18.61
C GLN A 69 4.24 -5.36 -17.27
N LEU A 70 5.46 -5.85 -17.31
CA LEU A 70 6.16 -6.52 -16.22
C LEU A 70 6.05 -5.72 -14.91
N ASN A 71 5.53 -6.34 -13.84
CA ASN A 71 5.47 -5.74 -12.50
C ASN A 71 6.91 -5.54 -11.99
N SER A 72 7.42 -4.33 -12.11
CA SER A 72 8.76 -3.92 -11.69
C SER A 72 8.76 -3.34 -10.26
N PHE A 73 9.94 -2.96 -9.77
CA PHE A 73 10.13 -2.37 -8.45
C PHE A 73 9.29 -1.10 -8.23
N GLU A 74 9.09 -0.29 -9.27
CA GLU A 74 8.30 0.94 -9.20
C GLU A 74 6.84 0.64 -8.80
N GLN A 75 6.25 -0.42 -9.37
CA GLN A 75 4.88 -0.82 -9.05
C GLN A 75 4.76 -1.33 -7.61
N LEU A 76 5.80 -2.02 -7.11
CA LEU A 76 5.85 -2.43 -5.71
C LEU A 76 5.80 -1.21 -4.78
N CYS A 77 6.58 -0.17 -5.06
CA CYS A 77 6.59 1.05 -4.25
C CYS A 77 5.24 1.79 -4.25
N ILE A 78 4.58 1.87 -5.41
CA ILE A 78 3.25 2.49 -5.55
C ILE A 78 2.22 1.67 -4.77
N ASN A 79 2.18 0.35 -4.98
CA ASN A 79 1.25 -0.55 -4.31
C ASN A 79 1.44 -0.52 -2.79
N PHE A 80 2.68 -0.53 -2.31
CA PHE A 80 2.98 -0.42 -0.88
C PHE A 80 2.48 0.90 -0.27
N THR A 81 2.69 2.01 -0.99
CA THR A 81 2.20 3.33 -0.55
C THR A 81 0.68 3.33 -0.46
N ASN A 82 0.00 2.78 -1.47
CA ASN A 82 -1.45 2.71 -1.51
C ASN A 82 -2.04 1.76 -0.45
N GLU A 83 -1.38 0.64 -0.16
CA GLU A 83 -1.78 -0.28 0.92
C GLU A 83 -1.77 0.42 2.28
N LYS A 84 -0.72 1.22 2.57
CA LYS A 84 -0.65 2.02 3.79
C LYS A 84 -1.73 3.11 3.86
N LEU A 85 -2.05 3.75 2.74
CA LEU A 85 -3.09 4.77 2.71
C LEU A 85 -4.48 4.17 2.89
N GLN A 86 -4.71 2.99 2.32
CA GLN A 86 -5.95 2.25 2.53
C GLN A 86 -6.09 1.85 4.00
N GLN A 87 -5.01 1.39 4.64
CA GLN A 87 -5.02 1.10 6.07
C GLN A 87 -5.34 2.35 6.90
N PHE A 88 -4.71 3.49 6.58
CA PHE A 88 -4.97 4.76 7.25
C PHE A 88 -6.44 5.20 7.10
N PHE A 89 -7.01 5.08 5.90
CA PHE A 89 -8.41 5.39 5.64
C PHE A 89 -9.35 4.46 6.40
N ASN A 90 -9.11 3.15 6.33
CA ASN A 90 -9.94 2.15 7.02
C ASN A 90 -9.93 2.38 8.53
N HIS A 91 -8.77 2.67 9.11
CA HIS A 91 -8.65 2.97 10.53
C HIS A 91 -9.36 4.27 10.91
N HIS A 92 -9.18 5.34 10.14
CA HIS A 92 -9.81 6.62 10.42
C HIS A 92 -11.33 6.57 10.28
N MET A 93 -11.84 5.96 9.22
CA MET A 93 -13.28 5.76 9.00
C MET A 93 -13.90 4.99 10.16
N PHE A 94 -13.24 3.91 10.60
CA PHE A 94 -13.73 3.07 11.70
C PHE A 94 -13.82 3.82 13.03
N ILE A 95 -12.85 4.67 13.35
CA ILE A 95 -12.92 5.51 14.56
C ILE A 95 -14.14 6.44 14.51
N LEU A 96 -14.37 7.08 13.36
CA LEU A 96 -15.52 7.98 13.19
C LEU A 96 -16.85 7.24 13.30
N GLU A 97 -16.95 6.04 12.72
CA GLU A 97 -18.13 5.20 12.87
C GLU A 97 -18.37 4.86 14.35
N GLN A 98 -17.36 4.39 15.08
CA GLN A 98 -17.51 4.09 16.50
C GLN A 98 -17.99 5.29 17.33
N GLU A 99 -17.50 6.48 17.02
CA GLU A 99 -17.94 7.71 17.67
C GLU A 99 -19.41 8.03 17.35
N GLU A 100 -19.86 7.80 16.12
CA GLU A 100 -21.25 7.98 15.71
C GLU A 100 -22.17 6.95 16.39
N TYR A 101 -21.81 5.67 16.40
CA TYR A 101 -22.59 4.62 17.07
C TYR A 101 -22.74 4.88 18.58
N LYS A 102 -21.67 5.37 19.24
CA LYS A 102 -21.71 5.80 20.65
C LYS A 102 -22.62 7.01 20.85
N ARG A 103 -22.60 7.97 19.92
CA ARG A 103 -23.46 9.16 19.97
C ARG A 103 -24.93 8.80 19.82
N GLU A 104 -25.24 7.85 18.94
CA GLU A 104 -26.60 7.37 18.69
C GLU A 104 -27.09 6.36 19.74
N GLY A 105 -26.22 5.91 20.64
CA GLY A 105 -26.57 4.97 21.72
C GLY A 105 -26.84 3.55 21.22
N ILE A 106 -26.28 3.18 20.06
CA ILE A 106 -26.44 1.87 19.44
C ILE A 106 -25.38 0.92 20.00
N GLU A 107 -25.77 -0.30 20.35
CA GLU A 107 -24.87 -1.33 20.86
C GLU A 107 -23.90 -1.77 19.74
N TRP A 108 -22.65 -1.31 19.82
CA TRP A 108 -21.62 -1.64 18.84
C TRP A 108 -20.89 -2.92 19.23
N THR A 109 -20.93 -3.91 18.34
CA THR A 109 -20.05 -5.08 18.45
C THR A 109 -18.68 -4.72 17.90
N PHE A 110 -17.63 -4.90 18.70
CA PHE A 110 -16.26 -4.67 18.26
C PHE A 110 -15.89 -5.65 17.15
N ILE A 111 -15.77 -5.15 15.93
CA ILE A 111 -15.18 -5.86 14.80
C ILE A 111 -13.81 -5.22 14.54
N ASP A 112 -12.73 -5.95 14.79
CA ASP A 112 -11.38 -5.47 14.54
C ASP A 112 -11.02 -5.67 13.06
N PHE A 113 -11.29 -4.65 12.24
CA PHE A 113 -10.89 -4.62 10.82
C PHE A 113 -9.41 -4.25 10.63
N GLY A 114 -8.67 -3.93 11.70
CA GLY A 114 -7.32 -3.34 11.61
C GLY A 114 -6.19 -4.31 11.26
N LEU A 115 -6.44 -5.61 11.33
CA LEU A 115 -5.38 -6.63 11.30
C LEU A 115 -5.13 -7.28 9.93
N ASP A 116 -6.05 -7.18 8.98
CA ASP A 116 -5.92 -7.91 7.71
C ASP A 116 -4.83 -7.33 6.78
N LEU A 117 -4.73 -6.00 6.69
CA LEU A 117 -3.77 -5.33 5.80
C LEU A 117 -2.37 -5.20 6.44
N GLN A 118 -2.29 -5.23 7.78
CA GLN A 118 -1.02 -5.07 8.51
C GLN A 118 -0.03 -6.19 8.17
N ALA A 119 -0.51 -7.41 7.92
CA ALA A 119 0.35 -8.53 7.54
C ALA A 119 1.06 -8.31 6.19
N CYS A 120 0.46 -7.58 5.26
CA CYS A 120 1.08 -7.24 3.97
C CYS A 120 2.13 -6.13 4.14
N ILE A 121 1.79 -5.09 4.92
CA ILE A 121 2.69 -3.97 5.23
C ILE A 121 3.91 -4.47 6.00
N ASP A 122 3.69 -5.33 6.99
CA ASP A 122 4.73 -5.96 7.79
C ASP A 122 5.70 -6.78 6.93
N LEU A 123 5.20 -7.50 5.93
CA LEU A 123 6.03 -8.28 5.01
C LEU A 123 7.01 -7.39 4.22
N ILE A 124 6.63 -6.14 3.93
CA ILE A 124 7.42 -5.24 3.10
C ILE A 124 8.40 -4.41 3.95
N GLU A 125 7.93 -3.85 5.07
CA GLU A 125 8.67 -2.84 5.85
C GLU A 125 9.39 -3.38 7.09
N LYS A 126 8.91 -4.45 7.74
CA LYS A 126 9.54 -4.92 8.98
C LYS A 126 10.98 -5.38 8.73
N PRO A 127 11.82 -5.43 9.79
CA PRO A 127 13.12 -6.07 9.72
C PRO A 127 12.98 -7.50 9.17
N LEU A 128 13.84 -7.86 8.21
CA LEU A 128 13.76 -9.11 7.41
C LEU A 128 12.57 -9.16 6.42
N GLY A 129 11.91 -8.05 6.17
CA GLY A 129 10.94 -7.89 5.09
C GLY A 129 11.60 -7.66 3.73
N ILE A 130 10.79 -7.53 2.69
CA ILE A 130 11.25 -7.41 1.30
C ILE A 130 12.22 -6.24 1.12
N MET A 131 11.92 -5.05 1.67
CA MET A 131 12.78 -3.87 1.53
C MET A 131 14.09 -4.03 2.30
N SER A 132 14.06 -4.64 3.49
CA SER A 132 15.27 -4.89 4.28
C SER A 132 16.24 -5.84 3.57
N ILE A 133 15.71 -6.93 2.98
CA ILE A 133 16.52 -7.89 2.22
C ILE A 133 17.10 -7.23 0.97
N LEU A 134 16.32 -6.36 0.31
CA LEU A 134 16.78 -5.62 -0.87
C LEU A 134 17.92 -4.66 -0.52
N GLU A 135 17.78 -3.88 0.56
CA GLU A 135 18.83 -2.98 1.05
C GLU A 135 20.12 -3.74 1.40
N GLU A 136 19.99 -4.88 2.08
CA GLU A 136 21.12 -5.74 2.39
C GLU A 136 21.83 -6.23 1.12
N GLU A 137 21.10 -6.75 0.13
CA GLU A 137 21.69 -7.21 -1.14
C GLU A 137 22.35 -6.07 -1.93
N CYS A 138 21.79 -4.86 -1.90
CA CYS A 138 22.39 -3.68 -2.54
C CYS A 138 23.74 -3.28 -1.92
N MET A 139 24.03 -3.69 -0.69
CA MET A 139 25.33 -3.44 -0.04
C MET A 139 26.41 -4.45 -0.48
N PHE A 140 26.02 -5.59 -1.06
CA PHE A 140 26.95 -6.63 -1.48
C PHE A 140 27.40 -6.43 -2.94
N PRO A 141 28.70 -6.18 -3.21
CA PRO A 141 29.20 -5.89 -4.56
C PRO A 141 29.13 -7.08 -5.54
N LYS A 142 28.81 -8.28 -5.06
CA LYS A 142 28.63 -9.51 -5.87
C LYS A 142 27.18 -10.03 -5.84
N ALA A 143 26.24 -9.28 -5.29
CA ALA A 143 24.84 -9.67 -5.31
C ALA A 143 24.33 -9.74 -6.76
N THR A 144 23.37 -10.63 -6.98
CA THR A 144 22.71 -10.84 -8.27
C THR A 144 21.21 -10.96 -8.03
N ASP A 145 20.39 -10.74 -9.05
CA ASP A 145 18.94 -10.91 -8.94
C ASP A 145 18.56 -12.32 -8.45
N ASN A 146 19.38 -13.33 -8.77
CA ASN A 146 19.22 -14.70 -8.29
C ASN A 146 19.52 -14.86 -6.80
N SER A 147 20.53 -14.16 -6.25
CA SER A 147 20.83 -14.21 -4.81
C SER A 147 19.74 -13.51 -4.01
N PHE A 148 19.26 -12.36 -4.49
CA PHE A 148 18.12 -11.67 -3.91
C PHE A 148 16.86 -12.55 -3.90
N LYS A 149 16.53 -13.15 -5.06
CA LYS A 149 15.41 -14.08 -5.18
C LYS A 149 15.54 -15.25 -4.20
N ALA A 150 16.68 -15.92 -4.14
CA ALA A 150 16.88 -17.05 -3.25
C ALA A 150 16.64 -16.66 -1.78
N LYS A 151 17.29 -15.59 -1.29
CA LYS A 151 17.10 -15.08 0.07
C LYS A 151 15.63 -14.74 0.36
N LEU A 152 14.93 -14.14 -0.60
CA LEU A 152 13.54 -13.73 -0.42
C LEU A 152 12.61 -14.94 -0.33
N PHE A 153 12.80 -15.97 -1.17
CA PHE A 153 12.05 -17.22 -1.08
C PHE A 153 12.37 -18.01 0.20
N ASP A 154 13.63 -18.09 0.63
CA ASP A 154 14.02 -18.82 1.85
C ASP A 154 13.46 -18.18 3.14
N ASN A 155 13.33 -16.85 3.15
CA ASN A 155 12.80 -16.12 4.31
C ASN A 155 11.27 -16.11 4.38
N HIS A 156 10.55 -16.09 3.25
CA HIS A 156 9.09 -15.87 3.27
C HIS A 156 8.25 -17.03 2.74
N LEU A 157 8.78 -17.90 1.87
CA LEU A 157 8.00 -18.99 1.28
C LEU A 157 7.55 -19.97 2.36
N GLY A 158 6.22 -20.09 2.54
CA GLY A 158 5.62 -20.99 3.53
C GLY A 158 5.60 -20.47 4.97
N LYS A 159 6.20 -19.30 5.23
CA LYS A 159 6.18 -18.62 6.54
C LYS A 159 5.23 -17.43 6.57
N SER A 160 5.13 -16.69 5.46
CA SER A 160 4.27 -15.52 5.33
C SER A 160 3.05 -15.86 4.47
N ALA A 161 1.84 -15.72 5.03
CA ALA A 161 0.59 -16.04 4.33
C ALA A 161 0.37 -15.24 3.03
N ASN A 162 0.88 -14.01 3.00
CA ASN A 162 0.75 -13.08 1.88
C ASN A 162 1.85 -13.27 0.81
N PHE A 163 2.86 -14.11 1.08
CA PHE A 163 3.93 -14.37 0.12
C PHE A 163 3.65 -15.65 -0.67
N GLN A 164 3.37 -15.49 -1.97
CA GLN A 164 2.98 -16.59 -2.84
C GLN A 164 3.93 -16.74 -4.04
N LYS A 165 3.95 -17.94 -4.63
CA LYS A 165 4.68 -18.16 -5.88
C LYS A 165 4.04 -17.34 -7.00
N PRO A 166 4.86 -16.70 -7.88
CA PRO A 166 4.33 -15.93 -8.99
C PRO A 166 3.48 -16.81 -9.90
N ARG A 167 2.40 -16.26 -10.44
CA ARG A 167 1.59 -16.94 -11.45
C ARG A 167 2.48 -17.16 -12.69
N PRO A 168 2.48 -18.36 -13.30
CA PRO A 168 3.25 -18.59 -14.52
C PRO A 168 2.74 -17.67 -15.61
N ASP A 169 3.66 -17.04 -16.35
CA ASP A 169 3.30 -16.19 -17.48
C ASP A 169 2.40 -16.97 -18.44
N LYS A 170 1.21 -16.44 -18.73
CA LYS A 170 0.46 -16.88 -19.89
C LYS A 170 1.29 -16.50 -21.10
N LYS A 171 1.97 -17.49 -21.69
CA LYS A 171 2.73 -17.35 -22.94
C LYS A 171 1.94 -16.47 -23.91
N ARG A 172 2.53 -15.33 -24.26
CA ARG A 172 2.07 -14.45 -25.33
C ARG A 172 2.20 -15.14 -26.67
#